data_AF-A0A8J6Q5X8-F1
#
_entry.id   AF-A0A8J6Q5X8-F1
#
_cell.length_a   1.000
_cell.length_b   1.000
_cell.length_c   1.000
_cell.angle_alpha   90.00
_cell.angle_beta   90.00
_cell.angle_gamma   90.00
#
_symmetry.space_group_name_H-M   'P 1'
#
loop_
_entity.id
_entity.type
_entity.pdbx_description
1 polymer ?
#
loop_
_entity_poly.entity_id
_entity_poly.type
_entity_poly.pdbx_seq_one_letter_code
_entity_poly.pdbx_strand_id
1 'polypeptide(L)' 'MIGAPQIILIVVVVLLLFGGKKIPELMRGLGSGIKEFKDASKDEKKEDKQ' A
#
# COMPACT_ATOMS: atom_id res chain seq x y z
N MET A 1 -12.49 19.79 14.79
CA MET A 1 -12.32 18.35 15.01
C MET A 1 -12.85 17.64 13.78
N ILE A 2 -11.98 17.03 12.97
CA ILE A 2 -12.47 16.11 11.92
C ILE A 2 -12.89 14.84 12.65
N GLY A 3 -14.20 14.65 12.80
CA GLY A 3 -14.75 13.48 13.48
C GLY A 3 -14.74 12.25 12.59
N ALA A 4 -14.91 11.07 13.21
CA ALA A 4 -15.11 9.81 12.50
C ALA A 4 -16.14 9.89 11.34
N PRO A 5 -17.26 10.64 11.43
CA PRO A 5 -18.23 10.76 10.34
C PRO A 5 -17.66 11.38 9.06
N GLN A 6 -16.79 12.39 9.18
CA GLN A 6 -16.20 13.09 8.04
C GLN A 6 -15.18 12.20 7.32
N ILE A 7 -14.39 11.43 8.09
CA ILE A 7 -13.45 10.46 7.53
C ILE A 7 -14.20 9.36 6.78
N ILE A 8 -15.28 8.84 7.34
CA ILE A 8 -16.11 7.81 6.69
C ILE A 8 -16.69 8.35 5.37
N LEU A 9 -17.19 9.58 5.34
CA LEU A 9 -17.73 10.19 4.12
C LEU A 9 -16.65 10.28 3.03
N ILE A 10 -15.44 10.71 3.36
CA ILE A 10 -14.32 10.78 2.42
C ILE A 10 -13.97 9.40 1.87
N VAL A 11 -13.88 8.39 2.75
CA VAL A 11 -13.60 7.01 2.34
C VAL A 11 -14.68 6.47 1.42
N VAL A 12 -15.95 6.76 1.70
CA VAL A 12 -17.08 6.37 0.83
C VAL A 12 -16.99 7.04 -0.53
N VAL A 13 -16.70 8.33 -0.61
CA VAL A 13 -16.52 9.04 -1.89
C VAL A 13 -15.37 8.44 -2.68
N VAL A 14 -14.22 8.19 -2.05
CA VAL A 14 -13.07 7.54 -2.70
C VAL A 14 -13.43 6.14 -3.18
N LEU A 15 -14.15 5.35 -2.37
CA LEU A 15 -14.61 4.02 -2.78
C LEU A 15 -15.61 4.04 -3.94
N LEU A 16 -16.44 5.08 -4.07
CA LEU A 16 -17.34 5.24 -5.22
C LEU A 16 -16.57 5.62 -6.50
N LEU A 17 -15.57 6.49 -6.40
CA LEU A 17 -14.75 6.92 -7.54
C LEU A 17 -13.83 5.81 -8.06
N PHE A 18 -13.16 5.10 -7.16
CA PHE A 18 -12.19 4.08 -7.53
C PHE A 18 -12.81 2.67 -7.57
N GLY A 19 -13.93 2.44 -6.89
CA GLY A 19 -14.53 1.13 -6.71
C GLY A 19 -13.83 0.30 -5.63
N GLY A 20 -14.60 -0.49 -4.89
CA GLY A 20 -14.08 -1.31 -3.78
C GLY A 20 -13.04 -2.38 -4.18
N LYS A 21 -12.93 -2.70 -5.47
CA LYS A 21 -11.95 -3.67 -5.99
C LYS A 21 -10.59 -3.06 -6.34
N LYS A 22 -10.53 -1.75 -6.68
CA LYS A 22 -9.26 -1.10 -7.08
C LYS A 22 -8.31 -0.87 -5.91
N ILE A 23 -8.81 -0.54 -4.73
CA ILE A 23 -7.96 -0.34 -3.55
C ILE A 23 -7.20 -1.62 -3.16
N PRO A 24 -7.86 -2.80 -3.05
CA PRO A 24 -7.16 -4.07 -2.82
C PRO A 24 -6.19 -4.46 -3.94
N GLU A 25 -6.53 -4.17 -5.20
CA GLU A 25 -5.68 -4.43 -6.37
C GLU A 25 -4.39 -3.60 -6.31
N LEU A 26 -4.50 -2.30 -6.04
CA LEU A 26 -3.37 -1.39 -5.86
C LEU A 26 -2.52 -1.74 -4.64
N MET A 27 -3.14 -2.08 -3.50
CA MET A 27 -2.43 -2.53 -2.30
C MET A 27 -1.65 -3.82 -2.53
N ARG A 28 -2.21 -4.77 -3.28
CA ARG A 28 -1.51 -6.00 -3.65
C ARG A 28 -0.32 -5.70 -4.56
N GLY A 29 -0.49 -4.89 -5.60
CA GLY A 29 0.61 -4.51 -6.50
C GLY A 29 1.74 -3.77 -5.77
N LEU A 30 1.40 -2.76 -4.98
CA LEU A 30 2.37 -2.02 -4.17
C LEU A 30 3.06 -2.91 -3.13
N GLY A 31 2.29 -3.79 -2.46
CA GLY A 31 2.82 -4.70 -1.45
C GLY A 31 3.83 -5.70 -2.03
N SER A 32 3.55 -6.26 -3.21
CA SER A 32 4.49 -7.13 -3.93
C SER A 32 5.75 -6.39 -4.34
N GLY A 33 5.63 -5.18 -4.92
CA GLY A 33 6.79 -4.38 -5.32
C GLY A 33 7.67 -3.95 -4.14
N ILE A 34 7.07 -3.56 -3.01
CA ILE A 34 7.82 -3.25 -1.77
C ILE A 34 8.54 -4.49 -1.24
N LYS A 35 7.89 -5.66 -1.31
CA LYS A 35 8.49 -6.93 -0.87
C LYS A 35 9.69 -7.29 -1.72
N GLU A 36 9.55 -7.26 -3.05
CA GLU A 36 10.64 -7.53 -4.00
C GLU A 36 11.79 -6.56 -3.82
N PHE A 37 11.51 -5.26 -3.66
CA PHE A 37 12.52 -4.24 -3.37
C PHE A 37 13.29 -4.54 -2.07
N LYS A 38 12.56 -4.89 -1.01
CA LYS A 38 13.16 -5.22 0.29
C LYS A 38 13.99 -6.50 0.25
N ASP A 39 13.58 -7.49 -0.52
CA ASP A 39 14.30 -8.76 -0.67
C ASP A 39 15.61 -8.53 -1.45
N ALA A 40 15.56 -7.81 -2.57
CA ALA A 40 16.76 -7.41 -3.32
C ALA A 40 17.76 -6.59 -2.46
N SER A 41 17.29 -5.59 -1.73
CA SER A 41 18.15 -4.79 -0.84
C SER A 41 18.70 -5.55 0.37
N LYS A 42 18.16 -6.73 0.70
CA LYS A 42 18.70 -7.60 1.77
C LYS A 42 19.82 -8.49 1.27
N ASP A 43 19.75 -8.94 0.04
CA ASP A 43 20.79 -9.77 -0.56
C ASP A 43 22.05 -8.94 -0.82
N GLU A 44 21.92 -7.69 -1.29
CA GLU A 44 23.05 -6.73 -1.39
C GLU A 44 23.74 -6.50 -0.03
N LYS A 45 22.97 -6.36 1.06
CA LYS A 45 23.53 -6.16 2.41
C LYS A 45 24.21 -7.39 3.01
N LYS A 46 23.96 -8.59 2.47
CA LYS A 46 24.63 -9.82 2.92
C LYS A 46 25.98 -10.01 2.23
N GLU A 47 26.13 -9.51 1.01
CA GLU A 47 27.38 -9.59 0.25
C GLU A 47 28.47 -8.66 0.81
N ASP A 48 28.10 -7.53 1.42
CA ASP A 48 29.03 -6.60 2.10
C ASP A 48 29.61 -7.10 3.45
N LYS A 49 29.18 -8.28 3.94
CA LYS A 49 29.62 -8.84 5.23
C LYS A 49 30.55 -10.07 5.11
N GLN A 50 31.10 -10.33 3.93
CA GLN A 50 32.08 -11.39 3.72
C GLN A 50 33.48 -10.85 3.41
#